data_AF-A0A443SM04-F1
#
_entry.id   AF-A0A443SM04-F1
#
_cell.length_a   1.000
_cell.length_b   1.000
_cell.length_c   1.000
_cell.angle_alpha   90.00
_cell.angle_beta   90.00
_cell.angle_gamma   90.00
#
_symmetry.space_group_name_H-M   'P 1'
#
loop_
_entity.id
_entity.type
_entity.pdbx_description
1 polymer ?
#
loop_
_entity_poly.entity_id
_entity_poly.type
_entity_poly.pdbx_seq_one_letter_code
_entity_poly.pdbx_strand_id
1 'polypeptide(L)' 'MKQKPVTPEEGRGMAEKINAYGYLECSAKTKEGVREVFETATRAALQVKRRKKKLCVLI' A
#
# COMPACT_ATOMS: atom_id res chain seq x y z
N MET A 1 -19.29 19.43 9.33
CA MET A 1 -18.60 19.16 8.05
C MET A 1 -19.21 17.91 7.43
N LYS A 2 -19.79 17.98 6.23
CA LYS A 2 -20.34 16.79 5.54
C LYS A 2 -19.22 16.20 4.68
N GLN A 3 -18.61 15.12 5.14
CA GLN A 3 -17.66 14.35 4.32
C GLN A 3 -18.45 13.37 3.46
N LYS A 4 -18.07 13.27 2.19
CA LYS A 4 -18.58 12.25 1.25
C LYS A 4 -17.60 11.06 1.24
N PRO A 5 -18.08 9.82 1.02
CA PRO A 5 -17.20 8.69 0.78
C PRO A 5 -16.24 8.97 -0.37
N VAL A 6 -15.01 8.48 -0.24
CA VAL A 6 -14.01 8.54 -1.31
C VAL A 6 -14.43 7.57 -2.40
N THR A 7 -14.39 8.01 -3.65
CA THR A 7 -14.66 7.12 -4.79
C THR A 7 -13.44 6.23 -5.10
N PRO A 8 -13.63 5.04 -5.69
CA PRO A 8 -12.51 4.18 -6.07
C PRO A 8 -11.56 4.86 -7.06
N GLU A 9 -12.09 5.75 -7.91
CA GLU A 9 -11.31 6.53 -8.88
C GLU A 9 -10.40 7.56 -8.19
N GLU A 10 -10.91 8.27 -7.18
CA GLU A 10 -10.11 9.18 -6.35
C GLU A 10 -8.99 8.42 -5.61
N GLY A 11 -9.30 7.23 -5.08
CA GLY A 11 -8.32 6.36 -4.44
C GLY A 11 -7.21 5.88 -5.37
N ARG A 12 -7.58 5.43 -6.59
CA ARG A 12 -6.61 5.05 -7.64
C ARG A 12 -5.75 6.23 -8.07
N GLY A 13 -6.36 7.39 -8.34
CA GLY A 13 -5.62 8.59 -8.74
C GLY A 13 -4.63 9.06 -7.67
N MET A 14 -4.96 8.90 -6.38
CA MET A 14 -4.03 9.18 -5.30
C MET A 14 -2.87 8.17 -5.24
N ALA A 15 -3.14 6.89 -5.46
CA ALA A 15 -2.10 5.85 -5.52
C ALA A 15 -1.10 6.12 -6.64
N GLU A 16 -1.58 6.49 -7.83
CA GLU A 16 -0.73 6.91 -8.96
C GLU A 16 0.09 8.16 -8.62
N LYS A 17 -0.55 9.18 -8.02
CA LYS A 17 0.10 10.44 -7.64
C LYS A 17 1.29 10.25 -6.70
N ILE A 18 1.22 9.28 -5.78
CA ILE A 18 2.30 9.00 -4.83
C ILE A 18 3.24 7.86 -5.27
N ASN A 19 3.04 7.31 -6.48
CA ASN A 19 3.76 6.12 -6.96
C ASN A 19 3.67 4.94 -5.98
N ALA A 20 2.47 4.70 -5.43
CA ALA A 20 2.22 3.54 -4.59
C ALA A 20 2.31 2.23 -5.41
N TYR A 21 2.51 1.12 -4.71
CA TYR A 21 2.46 -0.21 -5.33
C TYR A 21 1.12 -0.51 -6.02
N GLY A 22 0.02 -0.03 -5.42
CA GLY A 22 -1.32 -0.18 -5.94
C GLY A 22 -2.37 0.35 -4.96
N TYR A 23 -3.63 0.35 -5.39
CA TYR A 23 -4.79 0.73 -4.60
C TYR A 23 -5.67 -0.50 -4.34
N LEU A 24 -6.09 -0.68 -3.09
CA LEU A 24 -6.94 -1.78 -2.61
C LEU A 24 -7.95 -1.23 -1.60
N GLU A 25 -9.20 -1.66 -1.69
CA GLU A 25 -10.24 -1.37 -0.69
C GLU A 25 -10.50 -2.61 0.18
N CYS A 26 -10.78 -2.38 1.46
CA CYS A 26 -11.14 -3.46 2.38
C CYS A 26 -12.10 -2.95 3.46
N SER A 27 -12.83 -3.88 4.09
CA SER A 27 -13.66 -3.60 5.25
C SER A 27 -13.32 -4.58 6.37
N ALA A 28 -12.65 -4.08 7.41
CA ALA A 28 -12.31 -4.86 8.58
C ALA A 28 -13.56 -5.38 9.32
N LYS A 29 -14.68 -4.64 9.23
CA LYS A 29 -15.95 -5.00 9.89
C LYS A 29 -16.58 -6.25 9.27
N THR A 30 -16.60 -6.32 7.95
CA THR A 30 -17.20 -7.42 7.18
C THR A 30 -16.17 -8.47 6.74
N LYS A 31 -14.88 -8.21 7.00
CA LYS A 31 -13.72 -9.01 6.59
C LYS A 31 -13.48 -9.05 5.08
N GLU A 32 -14.11 -8.16 4.32
CA GLU A 32 -13.95 -8.05 2.87
C GLU A 32 -12.57 -7.47 2.53
N GLY A 33 -11.86 -8.05 1.56
CA GLY A 33 -10.57 -7.56 1.05
C GLY A 33 -9.38 -7.65 2.01
N VAL A 34 -9.58 -8.03 3.28
CA VAL A 34 -8.51 -8.01 4.30
C VAL A 34 -7.35 -8.92 3.92
N ARG A 35 -7.63 -10.15 3.48
CA ARG A 35 -6.60 -11.11 3.06
C ARG A 35 -5.79 -10.60 1.86
N GLU A 36 -6.47 -10.03 0.87
CA GLU A 36 -5.85 -9.53 -0.36
C GLU A 36 -4.91 -8.35 -0.09
N VAL A 37 -5.27 -7.47 0.86
CA VAL A 37 -4.40 -6.37 1.31
C VAL A 37 -3.08 -6.92 1.87
N PHE A 38 -3.13 -7.92 2.75
CA PHE A 38 -1.91 -8.50 3.34
C PHE A 38 -1.09 -9.32 2.34
N GLU A 39 -1.74 -10.07 1.45
CA GLU A 39 -1.03 -10.83 0.41
C GLU A 39 -0.30 -9.90 -0.56
N THR A 40 -0.97 -8.83 -1.00
CA THR A 40 -0.38 -7.84 -1.91
C THR A 40 0.76 -7.09 -1.23
N ALA A 41 0.60 -6.68 0.03
CA ALA A 41 1.66 -6.05 0.80
C ALA A 41 2.90 -6.96 0.96
N THR A 42 2.67 -8.24 1.23
CA THR A 42 3.76 -9.23 1.35
C THR A 42 4.49 -9.41 0.03
N ARG A 43 3.75 -9.54 -1.08
CA ARG A 43 4.31 -9.64 -2.43
C ARG A 43 5.12 -8.40 -2.79
N ALA A 44 4.60 -7.22 -2.52
CA ALA A 44 5.28 -5.95 -2.74
C ALA A 44 6.60 -5.87 -1.95
N ALA A 45 6.59 -6.27 -0.67
CA ALA A 45 7.77 -6.30 0.19
C ALA A 45 8.85 -7.27 -0.31
N LEU A 46 8.46 -8.43 -0.83
CA LEU A 46 9.40 -9.44 -1.37
C LEU A 46 9.98 -9.03 -2.73
N GLN A 47 9.25 -8.25 -3.53
CA GLN A 47 9.74 -7.76 -4.82
C GLN A 47 10.83 -6.67 -4.69
N VAL A 48 10.95 -6.04 -3.53
CA VAL A 48 11.99 -5.04 -3.31
C VAL A 48 13.36 -5.72 -3.23
N LYS A 49 14.17 -5.59 -4.27
CA LYS A 49 15.59 -5.99 -4.23
C LYS A 49 16.22 -5.30 -3.02
N ARG A 50 16.71 -6.10 -2.05
CA ARG A 50 17.41 -5.57 -0.87
C ARG A 50 18.53 -4.66 -1.38
N ARG A 51 18.36 -3.33 -1.24
CA ARG A 51 19.46 -2.40 -1.47
C ARG A 51 20.57 -2.83 -0.51
N LYS A 52 21.75 -3.17 -1.02
CA LYS A 52 22.94 -3.36 -0.19
C LYS A 52 23.05 -2.10 0.66
N LYS A 53 22.78 -2.21 1.96
CA LYS A 53 23.02 -1.09 2.88
C LYS A 53 24.51 -0.79 2.77
N LYS A 54 24.89 0.45 2.48
CA LYS A 54 26.25 0.88 2.78
C LYS A 54 26.40 0.67 4.29
N LEU A 55 27.31 -0.21 4.68
CA LEU A 55 27.66 -0.38 6.09
C LEU A 55 28.17 0.98 6.56
N CYS A 56 27.40 1.67 7.40
CA CYS A 56 27.95 2.76 8.18
C CYS A 56 28.85 2.09 9.22
N VAL A 57 30.15 2.16 9.01
CA VAL A 57 31.13 1.85 10.06
C VAL A 57 31.27 3.10 10.92
N LEU A 58 31.03 2.95 12.22
CA LEU A 58 31.48 3.93 13.20
C LEU A 58 33.00 3.78 13.27
N ILE A 59 33.74 4.83 12.95
CA ILE A 59 35.19 4.91 13.17
C ILE A 59 35.42 5.47 14.56
#